data_AF-A0A7K0ZTZ1-F1
#
_entry.id   AF-A0A7K0ZTZ1-F1
#
_cell.length_a   1.000
_cell.length_b   1.000
_cell.length_c   1.000
_cell.angle_alpha   90.00
_cell.angle_beta   90.00
_cell.angle_gamma   90.00
#
_symmetry.space_group_name_H-M   'P 1'
#
loop_
_entity.id
_entity.type
_entity.pdbx_description
1 polymer ?
#
loop_
_entity_poly.entity_id
_entity_poly.type
_entity_poly.pdbx_seq_one_letter_code
_entity_poly.pdbx_strand_id
1 'polypeptide(L)'
;MTEPRGLLGDVELVSPRKEFALDITGAIAEPATITRTIDGASTLTIIVADHQRRLITSTYTQERTWARFDRVHYEAVAVAKDGDFLTLTFEDAIATKLRAITKRLSIPAGSITRADFVARLAREAHVDFDVDPTPRGKVQRVLERSTGGEKTTSWDVAGEAAEEVHWRRFSTGRQLVVGSDEWLIARDPTPLTVREYTNGVQGIDWELDVGRRVSELALVADLAGWVTQPGGVVLVEDQGPADGRWIVGEITRTATTTRADIKLVRGRHALKEPAREGTGDGGRDGYVPTPDGESGSGAAGTKAREAMVRYALAQRGKPYVYGASGPDAFDCSGLVQEATRAGGRVLAKPSASQWSSVVAAGKTIPVAQALRTRGALLFEQTPEVHHVAISLGNDSTIEARGTADGVGVFGGAASISWTGAGLWL
;
A
#
# COMPACT_ATOMS: atom_id res chain seq x y z
N MET A 1 -16.22 -39.69 -0.66
CA MET A 1 -15.83 -38.88 -1.83
C MET A 1 -15.45 -37.52 -1.31
N THR A 2 -14.20 -37.09 -1.47
CA THR A 2 -13.79 -35.73 -1.12
C THR A 2 -14.54 -34.76 -2.02
N GLU A 3 -15.34 -33.86 -1.44
CA GLU A 3 -15.99 -32.77 -2.17
C GLU A 3 -14.97 -32.06 -3.06
N PRO A 4 -15.32 -31.70 -4.31
CA PRO A 4 -14.43 -30.91 -5.16
C PRO A 4 -14.12 -29.60 -4.45
N ARG A 5 -12.83 -29.40 -4.12
CA ARG A 5 -12.35 -28.12 -3.61
C ARG A 5 -12.61 -27.06 -4.68
N GLY A 6 -13.17 -25.92 -4.30
CA GLY A 6 -13.25 -24.75 -5.18
C GLY A 6 -14.52 -24.61 -6.03
N LEU A 7 -15.60 -25.34 -5.78
CA LEU A 7 -16.91 -25.05 -6.38
C LEU A 7 -17.89 -24.56 -5.30
N LEU A 8 -18.84 -23.71 -5.67
CA LEU A 8 -19.95 -23.26 -4.81
C LEU A 8 -20.69 -24.51 -4.33
N GLY A 9 -20.60 -24.80 -3.03
CA GLY A 9 -21.38 -25.85 -2.39
C GLY A 9 -22.79 -25.37 -2.09
N ASP A 10 -23.42 -25.97 -1.08
CA ASP A 10 -24.77 -25.56 -0.65
C ASP A 10 -24.78 -24.10 -0.18
N VAL A 11 -25.66 -23.29 -0.78
CA VAL A 11 -25.94 -21.92 -0.36
C VAL A 11 -27.26 -21.92 0.39
N GLU A 12 -27.19 -21.65 1.69
CA GLU A 12 -28.34 -21.66 2.58
C GLU A 12 -28.71 -20.25 3.04
N LEU A 13 -29.94 -19.81 2.79
CA LEU A 13 -30.47 -18.62 3.45
C LEU A 13 -31.01 -19.01 4.82
N VAL A 14 -30.42 -18.49 5.88
CA VAL A 14 -30.82 -18.82 7.26
C VAL A 14 -31.68 -17.71 7.85
N SER A 15 -32.82 -18.09 8.43
CA SER A 15 -33.62 -17.18 9.23
C SER A 15 -33.16 -17.28 10.70
N PRO A 16 -32.77 -16.16 11.35
CA PRO A 16 -32.48 -16.16 12.79
C PRO A 16 -33.72 -16.35 13.65
N ARG A 17 -34.92 -16.15 13.07
CA ARG A 17 -36.22 -16.19 13.78
C ARG A 17 -37.00 -17.47 13.51
N LYS A 18 -36.70 -18.18 12.43
CA LYS A 18 -37.27 -19.46 12.04
C LYS A 18 -36.06 -20.38 11.86
N GLU A 19 -35.87 -21.35 12.75
CA GLU A 19 -34.67 -22.21 12.85
C GLU A 19 -34.38 -23.11 11.62
N PHE A 20 -34.76 -22.69 10.42
CA PHE A 20 -34.66 -23.39 9.16
C PHE A 20 -33.73 -22.65 8.20
N ALA A 21 -32.89 -23.42 7.53
CA ALA A 21 -32.10 -23.01 6.38
C ALA A 21 -32.89 -23.28 5.09
N LEU A 22 -32.92 -22.31 4.18
CA LEU A 22 -33.45 -22.48 2.83
C LEU A 22 -32.28 -22.67 1.86
N ASP A 23 -32.11 -23.88 1.36
CA ASP A 23 -31.17 -24.15 0.27
C ASP A 23 -31.65 -23.48 -1.02
N ILE A 24 -30.84 -22.58 -1.56
CA ILE A 24 -31.11 -21.84 -2.80
C ILE A 24 -30.18 -22.27 -3.95
N THR A 25 -29.36 -23.29 -3.76
CA THR A 25 -28.33 -23.70 -4.72
C THR A 25 -28.90 -23.96 -6.11
N GLY A 26 -30.05 -24.64 -6.19
CA GLY A 26 -30.74 -24.93 -7.45
C GLY A 26 -31.41 -23.73 -8.12
N ALA A 27 -31.50 -22.58 -7.43
CA ALA A 27 -32.10 -21.35 -7.95
C ALA A 27 -31.04 -20.30 -8.36
N ILE A 28 -29.74 -20.61 -8.21
CA ILE A 28 -28.67 -19.69 -8.57
C ILE A 28 -28.60 -19.54 -10.10
N ALA A 29 -28.71 -18.30 -10.56
CA ALA A 29 -28.48 -17.91 -11.93
C ALA A 29 -27.03 -17.46 -12.10
N GLU A 30 -26.39 -17.87 -13.19
CA GLU A 30 -25.01 -17.48 -13.49
C GLU A 30 -24.91 -16.06 -14.06
N PRO A 31 -23.80 -15.34 -13.81
CA PRO A 31 -22.66 -15.75 -13.00
C PRO A 31 -22.83 -15.43 -11.50
N ALA A 32 -22.58 -16.39 -10.63
CA ALA A 32 -22.25 -16.10 -9.22
C ALA A 32 -20.76 -15.74 -9.13
N THR A 33 -20.41 -14.56 -8.61
CA THR A 33 -19.02 -14.07 -8.62
C THR A 33 -18.45 -14.02 -7.22
N ILE A 34 -17.21 -14.47 -7.06
CA ILE A 34 -16.44 -14.29 -5.82
C ILE A 34 -15.16 -13.52 -6.10
N THR A 35 -14.87 -12.57 -5.23
CA THR A 35 -13.61 -11.82 -5.20
C THR A 35 -13.00 -11.93 -3.82
N ARG A 36 -11.80 -12.52 -3.73
CA ARG A 36 -10.99 -12.55 -2.51
C ARG A 36 -9.80 -11.62 -2.70
N THR A 37 -9.58 -10.70 -1.76
CA THR A 37 -8.61 -9.61 -1.95
C THR A 37 -7.87 -9.23 -0.66
N ILE A 38 -6.66 -8.67 -0.81
CA ILE A 38 -5.89 -8.03 0.27
C ILE A 38 -6.23 -6.56 0.48
N ASP A 39 -6.98 -5.95 -0.43
CA ASP A 39 -7.29 -4.51 -0.46
C ASP A 39 -8.69 -4.17 0.06
N GLY A 40 -9.23 -5.01 0.94
CA GLY A 40 -10.55 -4.78 1.50
C GLY A 40 -11.23 -6.03 2.03
N ALA A 41 -12.56 -5.99 2.04
CA ALA A 41 -13.38 -7.14 2.39
C ALA A 41 -13.56 -8.00 1.14
N SER A 42 -13.34 -9.31 1.28
CA SER A 42 -13.69 -10.25 0.21
C SER A 42 -15.20 -10.30 0.04
N THR A 43 -15.68 -10.40 -1.20
CA THR A 43 -17.10 -10.34 -1.54
C THR A 43 -17.55 -11.58 -2.30
N LEU A 44 -18.82 -11.93 -2.12
CA LEU A 44 -19.53 -12.96 -2.88
C LEU A 44 -20.83 -12.34 -3.38
N THR A 45 -21.11 -12.46 -4.67
CA THR A 45 -22.35 -11.99 -5.29
C THR A 45 -23.05 -13.16 -5.94
N ILE A 46 -24.30 -13.40 -5.54
CA ILE A 46 -25.13 -14.49 -6.04
C ILE A 46 -26.38 -13.88 -6.67
N ILE A 47 -26.70 -14.31 -7.88
CA ILE A 47 -27.96 -13.99 -8.52
C ILE A 47 -28.90 -15.18 -8.34
N VAL A 48 -30.12 -14.94 -7.87
CA VAL A 48 -31.13 -15.98 -7.63
C VAL A 48 -32.31 -15.72 -8.54
N ALA A 49 -32.70 -16.72 -9.33
CA ALA A 49 -33.94 -16.71 -10.10
C ALA A 49 -35.13 -17.03 -9.18
N ASP A 50 -36.03 -16.07 -8.99
CA ASP A 50 -37.22 -16.16 -8.15
C ASP A 50 -38.50 -15.96 -8.97
N HIS A 51 -38.69 -16.77 -10.02
CA HIS A 51 -39.85 -16.69 -10.92
C HIS A 51 -41.20 -16.83 -10.21
N GLN A 52 -41.23 -17.57 -9.10
CA GLN A 52 -42.44 -17.75 -8.28
C GLN A 52 -42.61 -16.64 -7.24
N ARG A 53 -41.69 -15.68 -7.16
CA ARG A 53 -41.66 -14.54 -6.24
C ARG A 53 -41.75 -14.94 -4.77
N ARG A 54 -41.27 -16.14 -4.43
CA ARG A 54 -41.34 -16.68 -3.07
C ARG A 54 -40.29 -16.05 -2.19
N LEU A 55 -39.11 -15.80 -2.72
CA LEU A 55 -37.98 -15.30 -1.94
C LEU A 55 -38.11 -13.80 -1.72
N ILE A 56 -38.47 -13.07 -2.77
CA ILE A 56 -38.60 -11.62 -2.73
C ILE A 56 -39.75 -11.10 -1.87
N THR A 57 -40.84 -11.87 -1.78
CA THR A 57 -41.98 -11.51 -0.92
C THR A 57 -41.83 -12.07 0.50
N SER A 58 -40.79 -12.86 0.77
CA SER A 58 -40.51 -13.41 2.08
C SER A 58 -39.75 -12.43 2.98
N THR A 59 -39.62 -12.80 4.25
CA THR A 59 -38.74 -12.11 5.20
C THR A 59 -37.29 -12.57 5.12
N TYR A 60 -36.94 -13.61 4.35
CA TYR A 60 -35.57 -14.13 4.27
C TYR A 60 -34.58 -13.06 3.77
N THR A 61 -35.01 -12.17 2.87
CA THR A 61 -34.19 -11.06 2.36
C THR A 61 -33.99 -9.92 3.36
N GLN A 62 -34.73 -9.92 4.48
CA GLN A 62 -34.67 -8.91 5.54
C GLN A 62 -33.98 -9.43 6.81
N GLU A 63 -33.53 -10.68 6.79
CA GLU A 63 -33.01 -11.40 7.94
C GLU A 63 -31.51 -11.75 7.74
N ARG A 64 -30.79 -12.08 8.83
CA ARG A 64 -29.34 -12.38 8.72
C ARG A 64 -29.12 -13.63 7.89
N THR A 65 -28.69 -13.41 6.67
CA THR A 65 -28.36 -14.45 5.71
C THR A 65 -26.85 -14.68 5.70
N TRP A 66 -26.41 -15.93 5.68
CA TRP A 66 -25.01 -16.28 5.50
C TRP A 66 -24.83 -17.25 4.33
N ALA A 67 -23.67 -17.23 3.72
CA ALA A 67 -23.27 -18.22 2.72
C ALA A 67 -21.93 -18.80 3.14
N ARG A 68 -21.69 -20.08 2.86
CA ARG A 68 -20.39 -20.70 3.06
C ARG A 68 -19.79 -21.05 1.72
N PHE A 69 -18.62 -20.51 1.44
CA PHE A 69 -17.90 -20.78 0.21
C PHE A 69 -16.42 -20.97 0.50
N ASP A 70 -15.81 -22.02 -0.03
CA ASP A 70 -14.38 -22.31 0.17
C ASP A 70 -13.98 -22.30 1.67
N ARG A 71 -14.88 -22.79 2.53
CA ARG A 71 -14.74 -22.79 4.00
C ARG A 71 -14.66 -21.40 4.65
N VAL A 72 -14.92 -20.35 3.89
CA VAL A 72 -15.11 -18.99 4.38
C VAL A 72 -16.60 -18.73 4.59
N HIS A 73 -16.92 -18.08 5.70
CA HIS A 73 -18.27 -17.61 5.99
C HIS A 73 -18.44 -16.19 5.46
N TYR A 74 -19.51 -15.98 4.72
CA TYR A 74 -19.93 -14.70 4.19
C TYR A 74 -21.27 -14.31 4.81
N GLU A 75 -21.46 -13.04 5.16
CA GLU A 75 -22.73 -12.50 5.65
C GLU A 75 -23.31 -11.54 4.62
N ALA A 76 -24.61 -11.63 4.37
CA ALA A 76 -25.29 -10.75 3.42
C ALA A 76 -25.28 -9.31 3.94
N VAL A 77 -24.89 -8.40 3.06
CA VAL A 77 -24.82 -6.95 3.33
C VAL A 77 -25.78 -6.15 2.45
N ALA A 78 -26.20 -6.70 1.31
CA ALA A 78 -27.17 -6.05 0.44
C ALA A 78 -28.00 -7.08 -0.36
N VAL A 79 -29.23 -6.68 -0.68
CA VAL A 79 -30.13 -7.38 -1.59
C VAL A 79 -30.68 -6.37 -2.59
N ALA A 80 -30.54 -6.68 -3.88
CA ALA A 80 -31.15 -5.90 -4.95
C ALA A 80 -32.13 -6.78 -5.74
N LYS A 81 -33.16 -6.16 -6.30
CA LYS A 81 -34.14 -6.81 -7.17
C LYS A 81 -34.02 -6.27 -8.58
N ASP A 82 -34.04 -7.15 -9.57
CA ASP A 82 -34.35 -6.80 -10.95
C ASP A 82 -35.31 -7.84 -11.56
N GLY A 83 -36.51 -7.41 -11.95
CA GLY A 83 -37.55 -8.32 -12.46
C GLY A 83 -37.87 -9.47 -11.50
N ASP A 84 -37.63 -10.70 -11.98
CA ASP A 84 -37.78 -11.95 -11.22
C ASP A 84 -36.43 -12.48 -10.67
N PHE A 85 -35.41 -11.64 -10.62
CA PHE A 85 -34.09 -11.97 -10.07
C PHE A 85 -33.79 -11.17 -8.81
N LEU A 86 -33.02 -11.79 -7.91
CA LEU A 86 -32.45 -11.16 -6.74
C LEU A 86 -30.93 -11.24 -6.79
N THR A 87 -30.26 -10.12 -6.62
CA THR A 87 -28.81 -10.06 -6.43
C THR A 87 -28.51 -9.94 -4.94
N LEU A 88 -27.93 -10.99 -4.37
CA LEU A 88 -27.48 -11.04 -3.00
C LEU A 88 -25.99 -10.73 -2.95
N THR A 89 -25.60 -9.67 -2.25
CA THR A 89 -24.19 -9.31 -2.03
C THR A 89 -23.82 -9.66 -0.59
N PHE A 90 -22.75 -10.43 -0.46
CA PHE A 90 -22.19 -10.85 0.81
C PHE A 90 -20.77 -10.32 0.97
N GLU A 91 -20.38 -10.07 2.21
CA GLU A 91 -19.01 -9.78 2.61
C GLU A 91 -18.49 -10.85 3.57
N ASP A 92 -17.17 -11.02 3.62
CA ASP A 92 -16.51 -11.88 4.58
C ASP A 92 -16.94 -11.57 6.03
N ALA A 93 -17.27 -12.62 6.79
CA ALA A 93 -17.85 -12.51 8.13
C ALA A 93 -16.93 -11.84 9.17
N ILE A 94 -15.60 -11.84 8.97
CA ILE A 94 -14.67 -11.10 9.84
C ILE A 94 -14.84 -9.60 9.61
N ALA A 95 -14.95 -9.18 8.35
CA ALA A 95 -15.21 -7.79 8.02
C ALA A 95 -16.56 -7.33 8.57
N THR A 96 -17.62 -8.13 8.42
CA THR A 96 -18.95 -7.76 8.94
C THR A 96 -18.98 -7.67 10.47
N LYS A 97 -18.30 -8.58 11.20
CA LYS A 97 -18.16 -8.51 12.66
C LYS A 97 -17.45 -7.22 13.12
N LEU A 98 -16.38 -6.83 12.44
CA LEU A 98 -15.67 -5.58 12.74
C LEU A 98 -16.54 -4.35 12.40
N ARG A 99 -17.33 -4.42 11.31
CA ARG A 99 -18.28 -3.36 10.92
C ARG A 99 -19.41 -3.18 11.92
N ALA A 100 -19.87 -4.26 12.56
CA ALA A 100 -20.94 -4.20 13.56
C ALA A 100 -20.56 -3.38 14.81
N ILE A 101 -19.27 -3.20 15.10
CA ILE A 101 -18.79 -2.45 16.26
C ILE A 101 -18.60 -0.98 15.91
N THR A 102 -19.51 -0.16 16.43
CA THR A 102 -19.54 1.31 16.23
C THR A 102 -19.41 2.09 17.53
N LYS A 103 -19.35 1.40 18.68
CA LYS A 103 -19.24 2.03 20.01
C LYS A 103 -18.02 2.95 20.04
N ARG A 104 -18.16 4.15 20.59
CA ARG A 104 -17.05 5.12 20.67
C ARG A 104 -15.80 4.50 21.33
N LEU A 105 -14.65 4.74 20.70
CA LEU A 105 -13.32 4.39 21.20
C LEU A 105 -12.42 5.60 21.00
N SER A 106 -11.59 5.93 21.99
CA SER A 106 -10.55 6.95 21.86
C SER A 106 -9.32 6.49 22.63
N ILE A 107 -8.19 6.44 21.93
CA ILE A 107 -6.91 5.98 22.46
C ILE A 107 -5.92 7.14 22.36
N PRO A 108 -5.34 7.59 23.50
CA PRO A 108 -4.41 8.71 23.48
C PRO A 108 -3.18 8.45 22.62
N ALA A 109 -2.68 9.51 21.98
CA ALA A 109 -1.39 9.52 21.29
C ALA A 109 -0.25 9.01 22.20
N GLY A 110 0.63 8.19 21.66
CA GLY A 110 1.81 7.65 22.32
C GLY A 110 1.51 6.58 23.37
N SER A 111 0.28 6.06 23.45
CA SER A 111 -0.10 5.06 24.45
C SER A 111 0.13 3.62 23.98
N ILE A 112 -0.15 3.33 22.71
CA ILE A 112 -0.21 1.98 22.15
C ILE A 112 0.54 1.90 20.81
N THR A 113 1.00 0.71 20.43
CA THR A 113 1.48 0.46 19.07
C THR A 113 0.30 0.28 18.11
N ARG A 114 0.57 0.39 16.81
CA ARG A 114 -0.44 0.11 15.77
C ARG A 114 -0.92 -1.34 15.83
N ALA A 115 0.02 -2.26 16.02
CA ALA A 115 -0.28 -3.68 16.15
C ALA A 115 -1.21 -3.97 17.33
N ASP A 116 -0.92 -3.39 18.49
CA ASP A 116 -1.73 -3.53 19.70
C ASP A 116 -3.12 -2.89 19.54
N PHE A 117 -3.24 -1.77 18.81
CA PHE A 117 -4.52 -1.14 18.50
C PHE A 117 -5.39 -2.08 17.65
N VAL A 118 -4.85 -2.61 16.55
CA VAL A 118 -5.57 -3.57 15.68
C VAL A 118 -5.96 -4.82 16.46
N ALA A 119 -5.04 -5.39 17.25
CA ALA A 119 -5.31 -6.55 18.10
C ALA A 119 -6.44 -6.27 19.11
N ARG A 120 -6.53 -5.05 19.65
CA ARG A 120 -7.64 -4.65 20.53
C ARG A 120 -8.97 -4.66 19.78
N LEU A 121 -9.03 -4.11 18.56
CA LEU A 121 -10.24 -4.10 17.73
C LEU A 121 -10.69 -5.52 17.38
N ALA A 122 -9.75 -6.39 17.00
CA ALA A 122 -10.04 -7.79 16.69
C ALA A 122 -10.58 -8.57 17.90
N ARG A 123 -9.99 -8.37 19.09
CA ARG A 123 -10.49 -8.96 20.34
C ARG A 123 -11.89 -8.46 20.71
N GLU A 124 -12.17 -7.17 20.51
CA GLU A 124 -13.51 -6.60 20.71
C GLU A 124 -14.54 -7.26 19.78
N ALA A 125 -14.14 -7.59 18.55
CA ALA A 125 -14.97 -8.27 17.56
C ALA A 125 -15.06 -9.80 17.73
N HIS A 126 -14.32 -10.38 18.68
CA HIS A 126 -14.19 -11.83 18.84
C HIS A 126 -13.78 -12.52 17.52
N VAL A 127 -12.79 -11.96 16.85
CA VAL A 127 -12.19 -12.55 15.64
C VAL A 127 -10.73 -12.90 15.90
N ASP A 128 -10.28 -14.03 15.35
CA ASP A 128 -8.87 -14.37 15.31
C ASP A 128 -8.13 -13.36 14.43
N PHE A 129 -6.87 -13.09 14.78
CA PHE A 129 -6.08 -12.08 14.09
C PHE A 129 -4.59 -12.42 14.07
N ASP A 130 -3.91 -11.86 13.09
CA ASP A 130 -2.49 -11.98 12.87
C ASP A 130 -1.96 -10.63 12.37
N VAL A 131 -1.09 -10.00 13.15
CA VAL A 131 -0.72 -8.60 12.95
C VAL A 131 0.79 -8.46 12.95
N ASP A 132 1.32 -7.69 12.00
CA ASP A 132 2.76 -7.43 11.87
C ASP A 132 3.33 -6.80 13.15
N PRO A 133 4.24 -7.50 13.87
CA PRO A 133 4.78 -7.02 15.13
C PRO A 133 6.04 -6.14 14.93
N THR A 134 6.48 -5.93 13.70
CA THR A 134 7.83 -5.41 13.40
C THR A 134 7.94 -3.92 13.71
N PRO A 135 6.99 -3.07 13.31
CA PRO A 135 6.98 -1.68 13.76
C PRO A 135 6.53 -1.59 15.22
N ARG A 136 7.48 -1.26 16.10
CA ARG A 136 7.26 -1.10 17.55
C ARG A 136 6.99 0.34 17.98
N GLY A 137 6.96 1.27 17.02
CA GLY A 137 6.63 2.66 17.26
C GLY A 137 5.22 2.80 17.83
N LYS A 138 5.05 3.69 18.81
CA LYS A 138 3.72 4.03 19.31
C LYS A 138 3.08 5.05 18.39
N VAL A 139 1.77 4.93 18.17
CA VAL A 139 1.04 5.84 17.29
C VAL A 139 0.99 7.23 17.90
N GLN A 140 1.46 8.24 17.17
CA GLN A 140 1.68 9.58 17.72
C GLN A 140 0.49 10.54 17.60
N ARG A 141 -0.62 10.07 17.01
CA ARG A 141 -1.91 10.75 17.01
C ARG A 141 -2.93 9.99 17.85
N VAL A 142 -4.04 10.64 18.16
CA VAL A 142 -5.18 9.96 18.80
C VAL A 142 -5.77 8.98 17.78
N LEU A 143 -6.06 7.76 18.23
CA LEU A 143 -6.79 6.76 17.45
C LEU A 143 -8.22 6.70 17.96
N GLU A 144 -9.18 6.99 17.08
CA GLU A 144 -10.57 7.17 17.47
C GLU A 144 -11.53 6.42 16.55
N ARG A 145 -12.65 5.98 17.11
CA ARG A 145 -13.80 5.42 16.39
C ARG A 145 -15.04 6.22 16.77
N SER A 146 -15.83 6.59 15.77
CA SER A 146 -17.03 7.42 15.86
C SER A 146 -16.77 8.80 16.48
N THR A 147 -16.08 9.68 15.73
CA THR A 147 -15.75 11.06 16.11
C THR A 147 -16.79 12.06 15.58
N GLY A 148 -17.01 13.18 16.28
CA GLY A 148 -17.80 14.30 15.75
C GLY A 148 -19.27 14.04 15.39
N GLY A 149 -19.83 12.88 15.74
CA GLY A 149 -21.18 12.46 15.34
C GLY A 149 -21.23 11.56 14.10
N GLU A 150 -20.13 11.40 13.38
CA GLU A 150 -19.98 10.40 12.32
C GLU A 150 -19.79 9.01 12.95
N LYS A 151 -20.49 8.00 12.44
CA LYS A 151 -20.35 6.62 12.90
C LYS A 151 -19.33 5.91 12.02
N THR A 152 -18.14 5.64 12.56
CA THR A 152 -17.14 4.78 11.91
C THR A 152 -17.09 3.43 12.61
N THR A 153 -16.68 2.40 11.89
CA THR A 153 -16.64 1.03 12.42
C THR A 153 -15.24 0.60 12.82
N SER A 154 -15.11 -0.53 13.53
CA SER A 154 -13.79 -1.10 13.83
C SER A 154 -13.05 -1.57 12.59
N TRP A 155 -13.79 -1.93 11.53
CA TRP A 155 -13.22 -2.23 10.23
C TRP A 155 -12.53 -0.97 9.71
N ASP A 156 -13.26 0.13 9.56
CA ASP A 156 -12.77 1.37 8.93
C ASP A 156 -11.53 1.91 9.62
N VAL A 157 -11.58 2.07 10.95
CA VAL A 157 -10.44 2.64 11.72
C VAL A 157 -9.22 1.71 11.75
N ALA A 158 -9.40 0.40 11.62
CA ALA A 158 -8.27 -0.52 11.42
C ALA A 158 -7.65 -0.36 10.03
N GLY A 159 -8.47 -0.11 9.00
CA GLY A 159 -8.02 0.14 7.64
C GLY A 159 -7.27 1.47 7.52
N GLU A 160 -7.82 2.55 8.07
CA GLU A 160 -7.16 3.86 8.14
C GLU A 160 -5.83 3.79 8.87
N ALA A 161 -5.79 3.07 10.00
CA ALA A 161 -4.54 2.86 10.73
C ALA A 161 -3.54 2.06 9.89
N ALA A 162 -3.96 1.03 9.15
CA ALA A 162 -3.05 0.26 8.32
C ALA A 162 -2.49 1.09 7.15
N GLU A 163 -3.35 1.76 6.38
CA GLU A 163 -2.95 2.46 5.15
C GLU A 163 -2.01 3.65 5.42
N GLU A 164 -2.15 4.32 6.58
CA GLU A 164 -1.25 5.39 7.02
C GLU A 164 0.24 4.99 7.00
N VAL A 165 0.52 3.69 7.14
CA VAL A 165 1.88 3.13 7.09
C VAL A 165 2.08 2.12 5.95
N HIS A 166 1.22 2.16 4.94
CA HIS A 166 1.18 1.21 3.81
C HIS A 166 1.06 -0.26 4.23
N TRP A 167 0.39 -0.53 5.34
CA TRP A 167 0.01 -1.90 5.68
C TRP A 167 -1.28 -2.30 4.99
N ARG A 168 -1.42 -3.60 4.72
CA ARG A 168 -2.66 -4.22 4.24
C ARG A 168 -3.55 -4.55 5.43
N ARG A 169 -4.87 -4.61 5.19
CA ARG A 169 -5.85 -5.14 6.15
C ARG A 169 -6.91 -5.94 5.42
N PHE A 170 -6.88 -7.26 5.58
CA PHE A 170 -7.77 -8.19 4.88
C PHE A 170 -8.12 -9.41 5.73
N SER A 171 -9.07 -10.22 5.27
CA SER A 171 -9.45 -11.48 5.89
C SER A 171 -8.93 -12.67 5.07
N THR A 172 -8.43 -13.68 5.77
CA THR A 172 -8.13 -14.99 5.15
C THR A 172 -9.34 -15.92 5.14
N GLY A 173 -10.48 -15.47 5.69
CA GLY A 173 -11.66 -16.26 6.04
C GLY A 173 -11.53 -17.04 7.35
N ARG A 174 -10.34 -17.03 7.97
CA ARG A 174 -10.08 -17.64 9.29
C ARG A 174 -9.66 -16.61 10.32
N GLN A 175 -8.85 -15.65 9.90
CA GLN A 175 -8.33 -14.59 10.75
C GLN A 175 -8.21 -13.27 9.96
N LEU A 176 -8.32 -12.16 10.70
CA LEU A 176 -7.94 -10.83 10.24
C LEU A 176 -6.41 -10.76 10.12
N VAL A 177 -5.89 -10.38 8.95
CA VAL A 177 -4.46 -10.14 8.73
C VAL A 177 -4.24 -8.65 8.53
N VAL A 178 -3.33 -8.06 9.32
CA VAL A 178 -2.96 -6.65 9.19
C VAL A 178 -1.45 -6.47 9.28
N GLY A 179 -0.81 -5.97 8.23
CA GLY A 179 0.65 -5.92 8.23
C GLY A 179 1.27 -5.38 6.96
N SER A 180 2.58 -5.17 7.00
CA SER A 180 3.35 -4.74 5.83
C SER A 180 3.46 -5.82 4.76
N ASP A 181 3.63 -5.40 3.51
CA ASP A 181 3.92 -6.32 2.40
C ASP A 181 5.27 -7.02 2.61
N GLU A 182 6.27 -6.35 3.22
CA GLU A 182 7.55 -7.00 3.54
C GLU A 182 7.39 -8.12 4.58
N TRP A 183 6.57 -7.88 5.61
CA TRP A 183 6.23 -8.91 6.57
C TRP A 183 5.52 -10.06 5.87
N LEU A 184 4.49 -9.81 5.05
CA LEU A 184 3.80 -10.84 4.23
C LEU A 184 4.75 -11.65 3.35
N ILE A 185 5.76 -11.01 2.76
CA ILE A 185 6.75 -11.70 1.92
C ILE A 185 7.69 -12.58 2.76
N ALA A 186 8.11 -12.10 3.93
CA ALA A 186 9.08 -12.80 4.79
C ALA A 186 8.53 -14.09 5.42
N ARG A 187 7.22 -14.20 5.60
CA ARG A 187 6.53 -15.35 6.25
C ARG A 187 6.50 -16.61 5.39
N ASP A 188 6.65 -16.45 4.08
CA ASP A 188 6.52 -17.53 3.12
C ASP A 188 7.86 -17.78 2.43
N PRO A 189 8.84 -18.41 3.10
CA PRO A 189 10.22 -18.53 2.59
C PRO A 189 10.34 -19.42 1.35
N THR A 190 9.34 -20.27 1.09
CA THR A 190 9.33 -21.23 -0.02
C THR A 190 8.02 -21.09 -0.81
N PRO A 191 7.83 -19.94 -1.49
CA PRO A 191 6.59 -19.67 -2.20
C PRO A 191 6.41 -20.63 -3.38
N LEU A 192 5.16 -20.84 -3.80
CA LEU A 192 4.86 -21.56 -5.02
C LEU A 192 5.56 -20.90 -6.22
N THR A 193 6.36 -21.68 -6.96
CA THR A 193 6.95 -21.22 -8.21
C THR A 193 5.90 -21.29 -9.32
N VAL A 194 5.79 -20.22 -10.09
CA VAL A 194 4.77 -20.03 -11.11
C VAL A 194 5.46 -19.66 -12.43
N ARG A 195 5.15 -20.43 -13.47
CA ARG A 195 5.49 -20.17 -14.87
C ARG A 195 4.25 -20.35 -15.71
N GLU A 196 4.20 -19.74 -16.89
CA GLU A 196 3.12 -20.00 -17.83
C GLU A 196 3.00 -21.50 -18.12
N TYR A 197 1.76 -21.99 -18.20
CA TYR A 197 1.43 -23.38 -18.50
C TYR A 197 1.91 -24.42 -17.46
N THR A 198 2.24 -23.98 -16.24
CA THR A 198 2.64 -24.86 -15.13
C THR A 198 1.72 -24.68 -13.92
N ASN A 199 1.59 -25.69 -13.06
CA ASN A 199 0.84 -25.58 -11.78
C ASN A 199 -0.61 -25.07 -11.90
N GLY A 200 -1.27 -25.38 -13.03
CA GLY A 200 -2.63 -24.90 -13.31
C GLY A 200 -2.71 -23.48 -13.89
N VAL A 201 -1.58 -22.79 -14.06
CA VAL A 201 -1.50 -21.46 -14.67
C VAL A 201 -1.62 -21.58 -16.19
N GLN A 202 -2.52 -20.81 -16.79
CA GLN A 202 -2.85 -20.81 -18.21
C GLN A 202 -2.21 -19.66 -18.99
N GLY A 203 -1.84 -18.57 -18.32
CA GLY A 203 -1.20 -17.41 -18.94
C GLY A 203 -0.85 -16.37 -17.89
N ILE A 204 0.19 -15.57 -18.19
CA ILE A 204 0.65 -14.46 -17.36
C ILE A 204 0.78 -13.23 -18.25
N ASP A 205 -0.03 -12.22 -17.96
CA ASP A 205 -0.05 -10.96 -18.71
C ASP A 205 0.46 -9.81 -17.84
N TRP A 206 1.22 -8.91 -18.46
CA TRP A 206 1.65 -7.67 -17.82
C TRP A 206 2.01 -6.58 -18.82
N GLU A 207 1.87 -5.35 -18.36
CA GLU A 207 2.28 -4.17 -19.10
C GLU A 207 3.48 -3.50 -18.41
N LEU A 208 4.38 -2.96 -19.22
CA LEU A 208 5.58 -2.28 -18.76
C LEU A 208 5.73 -0.94 -19.44
N ASP A 209 5.53 0.12 -18.67
CA ASP A 209 6.01 1.44 -19.04
C ASP A 209 7.54 1.44 -19.06
N VAL A 210 8.12 1.90 -20.18
CA VAL A 210 9.58 1.98 -20.34
C VAL A 210 10.19 2.78 -19.19
N GLY A 211 11.16 2.18 -18.49
CA GLY A 211 11.85 2.79 -17.35
C GLY A 211 11.09 2.68 -16.02
N ARG A 212 9.94 2.00 -15.97
CA ARG A 212 9.29 1.61 -14.71
C ARG A 212 9.55 0.13 -14.43
N ARG A 213 9.22 -0.32 -13.22
CA ARG A 213 9.14 -1.77 -12.92
C ARG A 213 7.71 -2.22 -13.13
N VAL A 214 7.55 -3.48 -13.55
CA VAL A 214 6.24 -4.14 -13.53
C VAL A 214 5.77 -4.18 -12.07
N SER A 215 4.62 -3.56 -11.80
CA SER A 215 4.02 -3.46 -10.46
C SER A 215 2.83 -4.38 -10.25
N GLU A 216 2.29 -4.93 -11.35
CA GLU A 216 1.11 -5.78 -11.36
C GLU A 216 1.25 -6.86 -12.44
N LEU A 217 0.78 -8.07 -12.13
CA LEU A 217 0.61 -9.16 -13.09
C LEU A 217 -0.85 -9.60 -13.06
N ALA A 218 -1.41 -9.87 -14.24
CA ALA A 218 -2.64 -10.62 -14.38
C ALA A 218 -2.30 -12.07 -14.73
N LEU A 219 -2.94 -13.02 -14.06
CA LEU A 219 -2.68 -14.43 -14.23
C LEU A 219 -4.03 -15.16 -14.33
N VAL A 220 -4.14 -16.11 -15.25
CA VAL A 220 -5.29 -17.02 -15.30
C VAL A 220 -4.85 -18.39 -14.78
N ALA A 221 -5.55 -18.94 -13.80
CA ALA A 221 -5.24 -20.27 -13.24
C ALA A 221 -6.49 -21.14 -13.02
N ASP A 222 -6.26 -22.46 -13.02
CA ASP A 222 -7.19 -23.45 -12.48
C ASP A 222 -6.91 -23.67 -10.98
N LEU A 223 -7.87 -23.34 -10.14
CA LEU A 223 -7.80 -23.50 -8.69
C LEU A 223 -7.73 -24.96 -8.20
N ALA A 224 -7.91 -25.94 -9.07
CA ALA A 224 -7.57 -27.32 -8.72
C ALA A 224 -6.06 -27.50 -8.47
N GLY A 225 -5.22 -26.75 -9.19
CA GLY A 225 -3.75 -26.74 -9.04
C GLY A 225 -3.19 -25.57 -8.23
N TRP A 226 -3.96 -24.48 -8.09
CA TRP A 226 -3.55 -23.30 -7.36
C TRP A 226 -3.99 -23.32 -5.89
N VAL A 227 -3.06 -23.14 -4.97
CA VAL A 227 -3.31 -23.23 -3.52
C VAL A 227 -3.07 -21.93 -2.76
N THR A 228 -2.39 -20.95 -3.38
CA THR A 228 -1.97 -19.72 -2.70
C THR A 228 -3.13 -18.73 -2.59
N GLN A 229 -3.51 -18.37 -1.37
CA GLN A 229 -4.62 -17.44 -1.11
C GLN A 229 -4.15 -15.98 -1.18
N PRO A 230 -5.07 -15.00 -1.28
CA PRO A 230 -4.70 -13.59 -1.15
C PRO A 230 -3.87 -13.33 0.11
N GLY A 231 -2.79 -12.56 -0.05
CA GLY A 231 -1.76 -12.31 0.97
C GLY A 231 -0.63 -13.33 1.01
N GLY A 232 -0.76 -14.47 0.31
CA GLY A 232 0.33 -15.41 0.08
C GLY A 232 1.30 -14.93 -0.99
N VAL A 233 2.45 -15.59 -1.10
CA VAL A 233 3.52 -15.20 -2.01
C VAL A 233 3.70 -16.25 -3.10
N VAL A 234 4.00 -15.79 -4.31
CA VAL A 234 4.44 -16.65 -5.42
C VAL A 234 5.77 -16.16 -5.96
N LEU A 235 6.58 -17.09 -6.47
CA LEU A 235 7.79 -16.79 -7.23
C LEU A 235 7.46 -16.94 -8.71
N VAL A 236 7.46 -15.83 -9.44
CA VAL A 236 7.25 -15.81 -10.89
C VAL A 236 8.60 -15.91 -11.59
N GLU A 237 8.69 -16.83 -12.55
CA GLU A 237 9.89 -17.08 -13.37
C GLU A 237 9.52 -17.11 -14.85
N ASP A 238 10.53 -16.96 -15.70
CA ASP A 238 10.43 -16.98 -17.17
C ASP A 238 9.52 -15.87 -17.73
N GLN A 239 9.42 -14.74 -17.04
CA GLN A 239 8.67 -13.54 -17.42
C GLN A 239 9.55 -12.29 -17.58
N GLY A 240 10.89 -12.45 -17.52
CA GLY A 240 11.85 -11.38 -17.79
C GLY A 240 11.79 -10.27 -16.73
N PRO A 241 11.45 -9.01 -17.09
CA PRO A 241 11.42 -7.90 -16.12
C PRO A 241 10.36 -8.09 -15.02
N ALA A 242 9.42 -9.01 -15.20
CA ALA A 242 8.44 -9.39 -14.20
C ALA A 242 8.92 -10.48 -13.22
N ASP A 243 10.10 -11.07 -13.40
CA ASP A 243 10.58 -12.15 -12.54
C ASP A 243 10.70 -11.75 -11.06
N GLY A 244 10.54 -12.72 -10.16
CA GLY A 244 10.75 -12.58 -8.73
C GLY A 244 9.50 -12.80 -7.90
N ARG A 245 9.52 -12.30 -6.65
CA ARG A 245 8.44 -12.55 -5.69
C ARG A 245 7.30 -11.55 -5.85
N TRP A 246 6.08 -12.08 -5.73
CA TRP A 246 4.83 -11.34 -5.87
C TRP A 246 3.84 -11.75 -4.80
N ILE A 247 3.02 -10.81 -4.34
CA ILE A 247 1.92 -11.09 -3.42
C ILE A 247 0.68 -11.38 -4.25
N VAL A 248 -0.06 -12.42 -3.89
CA VAL A 248 -1.41 -12.65 -4.43
C VAL A 248 -2.32 -11.55 -3.90
N GLY A 249 -2.65 -10.58 -4.74
CA GLY A 249 -3.44 -9.42 -4.36
C GLY A 249 -4.94 -9.70 -4.39
N GLU A 250 -5.40 -10.30 -5.48
CA GLU A 250 -6.81 -10.62 -5.69
C GLU A 250 -6.96 -11.94 -6.45
N ILE A 251 -8.01 -12.69 -6.12
CA ILE A 251 -8.50 -13.83 -6.89
C ILE A 251 -9.98 -13.59 -7.15
N THR A 252 -10.35 -13.49 -8.42
CA THR A 252 -11.74 -13.30 -8.88
C THR A 252 -12.15 -14.46 -9.79
N ARG A 253 -13.36 -14.98 -9.60
CA ARG A 253 -13.92 -16.04 -10.45
C ARG A 253 -15.42 -16.18 -10.35
N THR A 254 -15.99 -16.92 -11.30
CA THR A 254 -17.32 -17.51 -11.13
C THR A 254 -17.26 -18.64 -10.10
N ALA A 255 -18.21 -18.65 -9.17
CA ALA A 255 -18.24 -19.56 -8.04
C ALA A 255 -18.41 -21.04 -8.45
N THR A 256 -18.95 -21.28 -9.64
CA THR A 256 -19.16 -22.61 -10.23
C THR A 256 -18.05 -23.06 -11.19
N THR A 257 -16.98 -22.27 -11.33
CA THR A 257 -15.83 -22.63 -12.15
C THR A 257 -14.56 -22.65 -11.30
N THR A 258 -13.59 -23.48 -11.67
CA THR A 258 -12.26 -23.48 -11.04
C THR A 258 -11.30 -22.51 -11.72
N ARG A 259 -11.63 -22.02 -12.92
CA ARG A 259 -10.85 -21.00 -13.63
C ARG A 259 -11.00 -19.66 -12.91
N ALA A 260 -9.88 -19.05 -12.52
CA ALA A 260 -9.82 -17.79 -11.81
C ALA A 260 -8.86 -16.81 -12.47
N ASP A 261 -9.23 -15.54 -12.41
CA ASP A 261 -8.36 -14.41 -12.68
C ASP A 261 -7.67 -14.02 -11.37
N ILE A 262 -6.35 -13.94 -11.41
CA ILE A 262 -5.49 -13.70 -10.26
C ILE A 262 -4.66 -12.46 -10.54
N LYS A 263 -4.81 -11.44 -9.70
CA LYS A 263 -3.98 -10.24 -9.73
C LYS A 263 -2.84 -10.43 -8.73
N LEU A 264 -1.61 -10.38 -9.21
CA LEU A 264 -0.42 -10.33 -8.37
C LEU A 264 0.09 -8.89 -8.27
N VAL A 265 0.53 -8.48 -7.09
CA VAL A 265 1.04 -7.13 -6.85
C VAL A 265 2.47 -7.18 -6.32
N ARG A 266 3.30 -6.23 -6.73
CA ARG A 266 4.60 -6.04 -6.09
C ARG A 266 4.37 -5.55 -4.66
N GLY A 267 5.20 -6.07 -3.75
CA GLY A 267 5.22 -5.58 -2.38
C GLY A 267 5.59 -4.10 -2.33
N ARG A 268 4.80 -3.33 -1.61
CA ARG A 268 5.10 -1.94 -1.24
C ARG A 268 5.97 -1.94 0.02
N HIS A 269 6.74 -0.87 0.20
CA HIS A 269 7.46 -0.71 1.46
C HIS A 269 6.57 -0.09 2.53
N ALA A 270 6.65 -0.61 3.75
CA ALA A 270 6.02 0.00 4.91
C ALA A 270 6.61 1.37 5.20
N LEU A 271 5.75 2.34 5.52
CA LEU A 271 6.20 3.65 5.99
C LEU A 271 6.54 3.60 7.48
N LYS A 272 7.39 4.54 7.91
CA LYS A 272 7.65 4.77 9.33
C LYS A 272 6.42 5.31 10.03
N GLU A 273 6.31 5.01 11.32
CA GLU A 273 5.27 5.55 12.19
C GLU A 273 5.30 7.10 12.15
N PRO A 274 4.19 7.77 11.81
CA PRO A 274 4.16 9.22 11.71
C PRO A 274 4.53 9.90 13.03
N ALA A 275 5.25 11.02 12.93
CA ALA A 275 5.58 11.82 14.10
C ALA A 275 4.33 12.50 14.69
N ARG A 276 4.41 12.89 15.97
CA ARG A 276 3.33 13.62 16.62
C ARG A 276 3.12 14.97 15.94
N GLU A 277 1.90 15.23 15.48
CA GLU A 277 1.52 16.59 15.11
C GLU A 277 1.34 17.43 16.38
N GLY A 278 2.24 18.40 16.58
CA GLY A 278 2.21 19.30 17.73
C GLY A 278 3.25 20.41 17.66
N THR A 279 2.75 21.64 17.44
CA THR A 279 3.38 22.97 17.57
C THR A 279 4.66 23.20 16.77
N GLY A 280 4.56 24.02 15.72
CA GLY A 280 5.68 24.86 15.33
C GLY A 280 6.11 25.64 16.55
N ASP A 281 7.28 25.30 17.08
CA ASP A 281 7.91 26.07 18.14
C ASP A 281 8.36 27.40 17.54
N GLY A 282 7.80 28.47 18.08
CA GLY A 282 8.20 29.84 17.83
C GLY A 282 9.56 30.11 18.46
N GLY A 283 10.60 29.46 17.94
CA GLY A 283 11.98 29.86 18.14
C GLY A 283 12.21 31.20 17.44
N ARG A 284 12.01 32.29 18.18
CA ARG A 284 12.57 33.60 17.84
C ARG A 284 14.08 33.43 17.65
N ASP A 285 14.55 33.63 16.44
CA ASP A 285 15.79 34.37 16.22
C ASP A 285 15.47 35.46 15.20
N GLY A 286 15.47 36.70 15.69
CA GLY A 286 15.29 37.87 14.85
C GLY A 286 16.46 37.99 13.89
N TYR A 287 16.14 38.14 12.60
CA TYR A 287 17.04 38.83 11.69
C TYR A 287 16.24 39.86 10.89
N VAL A 288 16.47 41.12 11.26
CA VAL A 288 16.02 42.32 10.55
C VAL A 288 16.84 42.46 9.26
N PRO A 289 16.22 42.78 8.11
CA PRO A 289 16.97 42.97 6.87
C PRO A 289 17.71 44.31 6.90
N THR A 290 19.02 44.30 6.65
CA THR A 290 19.75 45.50 6.24
C THR A 290 19.86 45.55 4.71
N PRO A 291 19.56 46.70 4.07
CA PRO A 291 19.77 46.89 2.65
C PRO A 291 21.22 47.31 2.33
N ASP A 292 21.59 47.01 1.09
CA ASP A 292 22.70 47.56 0.28
C ASP A 292 24.13 46.99 0.43
N GLY A 293 24.71 46.65 -0.73
CA GLY A 293 26.15 46.41 -0.92
C GLY A 293 26.49 45.27 -1.86
N GLU A 294 26.57 45.55 -3.16
CA GLU A 294 26.93 44.64 -4.25
C GLU A 294 28.29 43.94 -4.11
N SER A 295 28.39 42.66 -4.52
CA SER A 295 29.46 42.11 -5.40
C SER A 295 29.33 40.60 -5.67
N GLY A 296 28.85 40.26 -6.88
CA GLY A 296 29.47 39.31 -7.82
C GLY A 296 29.64 37.82 -7.46
N SER A 297 28.79 36.96 -8.04
CA SER A 297 28.87 35.49 -8.17
C SER A 297 28.60 34.63 -6.92
N GLY A 298 29.09 35.00 -5.73
CA GLY A 298 28.89 34.22 -4.50
C GLY A 298 27.45 34.30 -3.99
N ALA A 299 26.89 35.51 -3.94
CA ALA A 299 25.54 35.76 -3.41
C ALA A 299 24.42 35.19 -4.30
N ALA A 300 24.60 35.22 -5.63
CA ALA A 300 23.64 34.64 -6.58
C ALA A 300 23.63 33.11 -6.48
N GLY A 301 24.81 32.48 -6.41
CA GLY A 301 24.93 31.04 -6.17
C GLY A 301 24.35 30.60 -4.82
N THR A 302 24.50 31.42 -3.77
CA THR A 302 23.88 31.16 -2.46
C THR A 302 22.36 31.30 -2.50
N LYS A 303 21.81 32.36 -3.13
CA LYS A 303 20.35 32.52 -3.28
C LYS A 303 19.71 31.37 -4.06
N ALA A 304 20.35 30.93 -5.14
CA ALA A 304 19.87 29.84 -5.97
C ALA A 304 19.95 28.47 -5.27
N ARG A 305 21.02 28.20 -4.50
CA ARG A 305 21.12 27.02 -3.63
C ARG A 305 20.05 27.02 -2.52
N GLU A 306 19.76 28.17 -1.90
CA GLU A 306 18.70 28.23 -0.90
C GLU A 306 17.30 28.02 -1.50
N ALA A 307 17.05 28.54 -2.71
CA ALA A 307 15.79 28.29 -3.43
C ALA A 307 15.59 26.79 -3.71
N MET A 308 16.65 26.10 -4.14
CA MET A 308 16.65 24.65 -4.32
C MET A 308 16.35 23.89 -3.02
N VAL A 309 17.09 24.20 -1.95
CA VAL A 309 16.91 23.50 -0.67
C VAL A 309 15.51 23.76 -0.10
N ARG A 310 14.99 24.99 -0.20
CA ARG A 310 13.62 25.33 0.21
C ARG A 310 12.58 24.53 -0.57
N TYR A 311 12.74 24.40 -1.90
CA TYR A 311 11.84 23.58 -2.71
C TYR A 311 11.86 22.12 -2.24
N ALA A 312 13.06 21.52 -2.10
CA ALA A 312 13.20 20.12 -1.72
C ALA A 312 12.61 19.83 -0.33
N LEU A 313 12.83 20.73 0.63
CA LEU A 313 12.25 20.63 1.97
C LEU A 313 10.71 20.70 1.95
N ALA A 314 10.12 21.47 1.04
CA ALA A 314 8.66 21.54 0.90
C ALA A 314 8.04 20.25 0.33
N GLN A 315 8.85 19.35 -0.25
CA GLN A 315 8.39 18.06 -0.78
C GLN A 315 8.45 16.93 0.24
N ARG A 316 8.91 17.19 1.46
CA ARG A 316 8.99 16.18 2.53
C ARG A 316 7.65 15.48 2.75
N GLY A 317 7.71 14.17 2.97
CA GLY A 317 6.54 13.32 3.18
C GLY A 317 5.89 12.81 1.90
N LYS A 318 6.31 13.31 0.72
CA LYS A 318 5.84 12.77 -0.56
C LYS A 318 6.47 11.40 -0.86
N PRO A 319 5.73 10.50 -1.51
CA PRO A 319 6.21 9.16 -1.84
C PRO A 319 7.38 9.19 -2.82
N TYR A 320 8.24 8.17 -2.69
CA TYR A 320 9.24 7.88 -3.70
C TYR A 320 8.64 6.97 -4.76
N VAL A 321 8.73 7.39 -6.02
CA VAL A 321 8.35 6.59 -7.19
C VAL A 321 9.48 6.66 -8.20
N TYR A 322 10.09 5.52 -8.53
CA TYR A 322 11.16 5.47 -9.52
C TYR A 322 10.68 6.07 -10.85
N GLY A 323 11.45 7.00 -11.40
CA GLY A 323 11.09 7.76 -12.60
C GLY A 323 10.32 9.07 -12.34
N ALA A 324 9.75 9.29 -11.16
CA ALA A 324 8.88 10.43 -10.90
C ALA A 324 9.64 11.75 -10.69
N SER A 325 9.02 12.88 -11.07
CA SER A 325 9.57 14.24 -10.94
C SER A 325 8.55 15.22 -10.35
N GLY A 326 7.55 14.74 -9.62
CA GLY A 326 6.47 15.53 -9.04
C GLY A 326 5.19 15.62 -9.90
N PRO A 327 4.16 16.34 -9.42
CA PRO A 327 4.12 17.00 -8.11
C PRO A 327 3.83 16.03 -6.96
N ASP A 328 3.28 14.85 -7.22
CA ASP A 328 2.75 13.96 -6.17
C ASP A 328 3.77 12.95 -5.65
N ALA A 329 4.81 12.64 -6.41
CA ALA A 329 5.87 11.70 -6.05
C ALA A 329 7.20 12.06 -6.71
N PHE A 330 8.33 11.63 -6.14
CA PHE A 330 9.67 11.93 -6.68
C PHE A 330 10.59 10.70 -6.65
N ASP A 331 11.46 10.52 -7.66
CA ASP A 331 12.70 9.75 -7.47
C ASP A 331 13.86 10.67 -7.04
N CYS A 332 15.02 10.09 -6.74
CA CYS A 332 16.19 10.83 -6.26
C CYS A 332 16.60 11.94 -7.24
N SER A 333 16.72 11.61 -8.51
CA SER A 333 17.10 12.54 -9.57
C SER A 333 15.98 13.52 -9.96
N GLY A 334 14.71 13.14 -9.83
CA GLY A 334 13.54 13.96 -10.10
C GLY A 334 13.34 15.04 -9.03
N LEU A 335 13.56 14.71 -7.76
CA LEU A 335 13.61 15.72 -6.69
C LEU A 335 14.71 16.75 -6.95
N VAL A 336 15.91 16.29 -7.31
CA VAL A 336 17.04 17.18 -7.64
C VAL A 336 16.74 18.02 -8.88
N GLN A 337 16.14 17.44 -9.92
CA GLN A 337 15.77 18.18 -11.13
C GLN A 337 14.82 19.35 -10.82
N GLU A 338 13.73 19.11 -10.09
CA GLU A 338 12.78 20.17 -9.75
C GLU A 338 13.36 21.18 -8.75
N ALA A 339 14.14 20.71 -7.76
CA ALA A 339 14.79 21.59 -6.80
C ALA A 339 15.79 22.53 -7.50
N THR A 340 16.61 22.02 -8.41
CA THR A 340 17.55 22.85 -9.17
C THR A 340 16.82 23.82 -10.11
N ARG A 341 15.70 23.40 -10.73
CA ARG A 341 14.82 24.27 -11.50
C ARG A 341 14.31 25.46 -10.67
N ALA A 342 13.91 25.23 -9.41
CA ALA A 342 13.49 26.30 -8.50
C ALA A 342 14.62 27.29 -8.16
N GLY A 343 15.89 26.88 -8.28
CA GLY A 343 17.04 27.77 -8.20
C GLY A 343 17.55 28.28 -9.55
N GLY A 344 16.81 28.08 -10.65
CA GLY A 344 17.06 28.71 -11.95
C GLY A 344 17.90 27.92 -12.95
N ARG A 345 18.27 26.67 -12.66
CA ARG A 345 18.97 25.79 -13.62
C ARG A 345 18.46 24.36 -13.53
N VAL A 346 18.10 23.76 -14.66
CA VAL A 346 17.62 22.37 -14.70
C VAL A 346 18.80 21.41 -14.86
N LEU A 347 18.89 20.40 -13.98
CA LEU A 347 19.73 19.23 -14.23
C LEU A 347 18.90 18.08 -14.82
N ALA A 348 19.32 17.56 -15.97
CA ALA A 348 18.65 16.44 -16.61
C ALA A 348 18.80 15.15 -15.78
N LYS A 349 17.71 14.38 -15.67
CA LYS A 349 17.73 13.01 -15.15
C LYS A 349 18.41 12.07 -16.17
N PRO A 350 18.86 10.86 -15.75
CA PRO A 350 18.92 10.33 -14.39
C PRO A 350 20.09 10.92 -13.57
N SER A 351 20.28 10.47 -12.33
CA SER A 351 21.37 10.91 -11.43
C SER A 351 22.77 10.81 -12.07
N ALA A 352 23.01 9.84 -12.96
CA ALA A 352 24.22 9.75 -13.76
C ALA A 352 24.46 10.97 -14.66
N SER A 353 23.45 11.48 -15.36
CA SER A 353 23.56 12.70 -16.19
C SER A 353 23.80 13.95 -15.34
N GLN A 354 23.24 13.99 -14.13
CA GLN A 354 23.47 15.06 -13.17
C GLN A 354 24.94 15.05 -12.71
N TRP A 355 25.48 13.87 -12.40
CA TRP A 355 26.89 13.69 -12.05
C TRP A 355 27.82 14.08 -13.21
N SER A 356 27.56 13.60 -14.43
CA SER A 356 28.35 13.99 -15.62
C SER A 356 28.34 15.49 -15.85
N SER A 357 27.20 16.16 -15.60
CA SER A 357 27.09 17.63 -15.72
C SER A 357 27.96 18.36 -14.70
N VAL A 358 28.03 17.87 -13.47
CA VAL A 358 28.89 18.40 -12.40
C VAL A 358 30.37 18.23 -12.76
N VAL A 359 30.74 17.05 -13.26
CA VAL A 359 32.12 16.73 -13.68
C VAL A 359 32.54 17.57 -14.87
N ALA A 360 31.73 17.63 -15.94
CA ALA A 360 32.03 18.40 -17.14
C ALA A 360 32.16 19.91 -16.87
N ALA A 361 31.44 20.42 -15.86
CA ALA A 361 31.55 21.80 -15.42
C ALA A 361 32.75 22.08 -14.49
N GLY A 362 33.53 21.05 -14.12
CA GLY A 362 34.66 21.17 -13.20
C GLY A 362 34.24 21.53 -11.77
N LYS A 363 33.02 21.15 -11.35
CA LYS A 363 32.42 21.57 -10.07
C LYS A 363 32.39 20.48 -9.02
N THR A 364 33.21 19.45 -9.18
CA THR A 364 33.40 18.41 -8.17
C THR A 364 34.06 19.00 -6.93
N ILE A 365 33.61 18.57 -5.74
CA ILE A 365 34.21 18.93 -4.46
C ILE A 365 34.38 17.68 -3.61
N PRO A 366 35.30 17.66 -2.63
CA PRO A 366 35.41 16.53 -1.70
C PRO A 366 34.09 16.26 -0.98
N VAL A 367 33.74 14.98 -0.80
CA VAL A 367 32.53 14.57 -0.05
C VAL A 367 32.45 15.22 1.33
N ALA A 368 33.56 15.23 2.06
CA ALA A 368 33.65 15.88 3.38
C ALA A 368 33.32 17.37 3.34
N GLN A 369 33.65 18.07 2.25
CA GLN A 369 33.28 19.46 2.05
C GLN A 369 31.79 19.59 1.66
N ALA A 370 31.29 18.72 0.79
CA ALA A 370 29.88 18.70 0.39
C ALA A 370 28.92 18.48 1.56
N LEU A 371 29.26 17.58 2.50
CA LEU A 371 28.47 17.34 3.72
C LEU A 371 28.30 18.59 4.60
N ARG A 372 29.24 19.55 4.50
CA ARG A 372 29.20 20.85 5.19
C ARG A 372 28.74 22.00 4.29
N THR A 373 28.42 21.73 3.04
CA THR A 373 28.00 22.74 2.06
C THR A 373 26.53 22.58 1.74
N ARG A 374 25.70 23.46 2.30
CA ARG A 374 24.25 23.46 2.04
C ARG A 374 23.95 23.67 0.55
N GLY A 375 23.12 22.80 -0.01
CA GLY A 375 22.77 22.77 -1.43
C GLY A 375 23.81 22.11 -2.34
N ALA A 376 24.86 21.47 -1.79
CA ALA A 376 25.74 20.59 -2.57
C ALA A 376 25.05 19.26 -2.87
N LEU A 377 25.44 18.62 -3.98
CA LEU A 377 24.96 17.30 -4.36
C LEU A 377 25.95 16.22 -3.90
N LEU A 378 25.40 15.12 -3.37
CA LEU A 378 26.11 13.91 -2.95
C LEU A 378 25.61 12.74 -3.79
N PHE A 379 26.51 11.88 -4.26
CA PHE A 379 26.22 10.79 -5.20
C PHE A 379 26.78 9.46 -4.70
N GLU A 380 26.01 8.39 -4.85
CA GLU A 380 26.44 7.00 -4.64
C GLU A 380 26.67 6.30 -5.98
N GLN A 381 27.80 5.59 -6.10
CA GLN A 381 28.28 4.98 -7.35
C GLN A 381 28.74 3.55 -7.12
N THR A 382 28.13 2.57 -7.80
CA THR A 382 28.57 1.15 -7.86
C THR A 382 27.87 0.40 -9.00
N PRO A 383 28.53 0.03 -10.13
CA PRO A 383 29.67 0.71 -10.77
C PRO A 383 29.26 2.06 -11.41
N GLU A 384 27.96 2.33 -11.51
CA GLU A 384 27.38 3.57 -12.02
C GLU A 384 26.68 4.36 -10.91
N VAL A 385 26.41 5.64 -11.18
CA VAL A 385 25.65 6.52 -10.27
C VAL A 385 24.21 6.01 -10.18
N HIS A 386 23.79 5.58 -9.00
CA HIS A 386 22.45 5.03 -8.77
C HIS A 386 21.62 5.87 -7.80
N HIS A 387 22.24 6.78 -7.06
CA HIS A 387 21.54 7.64 -6.11
C HIS A 387 22.14 9.05 -6.02
N VAL A 388 21.31 10.03 -5.65
CA VAL A 388 21.71 11.42 -5.47
C VAL A 388 20.91 12.09 -4.35
N ALA A 389 21.60 12.92 -3.56
CA ALA A 389 21.05 13.64 -2.43
C ALA A 389 21.48 15.11 -2.40
N ILE A 390 20.74 15.95 -1.67
CA ILE A 390 21.05 17.36 -1.47
C ILE A 390 21.52 17.55 -0.02
N SER A 391 22.75 18.02 0.17
CA SER A 391 23.31 18.35 1.48
C SER A 391 22.59 19.54 2.13
N LEU A 392 22.29 19.45 3.42
CA LEU A 392 21.76 20.55 4.21
C LEU A 392 22.86 21.35 4.94
N GLY A 393 24.12 20.93 4.82
CA GLY A 393 25.30 21.62 5.35
C GLY A 393 25.67 21.30 6.80
N ASN A 394 24.94 20.40 7.43
CA ASN A 394 25.09 20.02 8.84
C ASN A 394 25.14 18.49 9.01
N ASP A 395 25.80 17.80 8.09
CA ASP A 395 25.88 16.33 8.06
C ASP A 395 24.50 15.64 7.91
N SER A 396 23.56 16.34 7.27
CA SER A 396 22.27 15.78 6.90
C SER A 396 21.94 16.07 5.43
N THR A 397 21.06 15.25 4.85
CA THR A 397 20.61 15.34 3.47
C THR A 397 19.10 15.49 3.39
N ILE A 398 18.61 16.19 2.36
CA ILE A 398 17.25 16.06 1.84
C ILE A 398 17.32 15.30 0.52
N GLU A 399 16.56 14.22 0.41
CA GLU A 399 16.62 13.32 -0.73
C GLU A 399 15.33 12.51 -0.85
N ALA A 400 15.02 12.06 -2.06
CA ALA A 400 14.05 11.00 -2.27
C ALA A 400 14.84 9.69 -2.18
N ARG A 401 14.97 9.14 -0.98
CA ARG A 401 15.95 8.09 -0.65
C ARG A 401 15.64 6.73 -1.26
N GLY A 402 14.36 6.48 -1.54
CA GLY A 402 13.87 5.21 -2.04
C GLY A 402 12.44 4.98 -1.59
N THR A 403 11.78 3.96 -2.14
CA THR A 403 10.37 3.64 -1.91
C THR A 403 10.03 3.51 -0.41
N ALA A 404 10.97 3.05 0.41
CA ALA A 404 10.80 2.88 1.86
C ALA A 404 10.76 4.17 2.67
N ASP A 405 11.41 5.24 2.20
CA ASP A 405 11.58 6.47 2.98
C ASP A 405 10.90 7.69 2.34
N GLY A 406 10.59 7.65 1.05
CA GLY A 406 10.02 8.79 0.34
C GLY A 406 10.99 9.97 0.27
N VAL A 407 10.44 11.19 0.17
CA VAL A 407 11.19 12.44 0.30
C VAL A 407 11.35 12.80 1.77
N GLY A 408 12.58 12.86 2.26
CA GLY A 408 12.85 13.05 3.69
C GLY A 408 14.17 13.73 4.01
N VAL A 409 14.29 14.20 5.25
CA VAL A 409 15.55 14.69 5.81
C VAL A 409 16.19 13.59 6.62
N PHE A 410 17.48 13.35 6.39
CA PHE A 410 18.20 12.26 7.03
C PHE A 410 19.54 12.74 7.56
N GLY A 411 19.77 12.52 8.85
CA GLY A 411 21.05 12.82 9.50
C GLY A 411 22.09 11.71 9.34
N GLY A 412 23.31 11.99 9.80
CA GLY A 412 24.41 11.04 9.78
C GLY A 412 24.91 10.73 8.37
N ALA A 413 24.83 11.71 7.47
CA ALA A 413 25.19 11.51 6.07
C ALA A 413 26.68 11.13 5.91
N ALA A 414 27.55 11.51 6.84
CA ALA A 414 28.95 11.09 6.88
C ALA A 414 29.15 9.57 7.09
N SER A 415 28.13 8.87 7.60
CA SER A 415 28.16 7.40 7.76
C SER A 415 27.73 6.64 6.51
N ILE A 416 27.30 7.35 5.46
CA ILE A 416 26.94 6.79 4.16
C ILE A 416 28.17 6.82 3.23
N SER A 417 28.34 5.78 2.42
CA SER A 417 29.46 5.65 1.48
C SER A 417 29.25 6.47 0.20
N TRP A 418 29.16 7.80 0.34
CA TRP A 418 29.14 8.70 -0.83
C TRP A 418 30.46 8.62 -1.59
N THR A 419 30.38 8.37 -2.89
CA THR A 419 31.57 8.19 -3.74
C THR A 419 31.80 9.37 -4.70
N GLY A 420 30.85 10.31 -4.80
CA GLY A 420 31.03 11.56 -5.54
C GLY A 420 30.24 12.73 -4.93
N ALA A 421 30.73 13.95 -5.15
CA ALA A 421 30.03 15.15 -4.72
C ALA A 421 30.40 16.39 -5.57
N GLY A 422 29.52 17.38 -5.60
CA GLY A 422 29.77 18.60 -6.37
C GLY A 422 28.71 19.68 -6.22
N LEU A 423 29.01 20.83 -6.82
CA LEU A 423 28.08 21.95 -6.94
C LEU A 423 27.42 21.94 -8.33
N TRP A 424 26.15 22.31 -8.38
CA TRP A 424 25.33 22.28 -9.60
C TRP A 424 25.22 23.64 -10.30
N LEU A 425 25.66 24.72 -9.65
CA LEU A 425 25.64 26.09 -10.17
C LEU A 425 27.01 26.58 -10.53
#